data_AF-A0A2E4PRG6-F1
#
_entry.id   AF-A0A2E4PRG6-F1
#
_cell.length_a   1.000
_cell.length_b   1.000
_cell.length_c   1.000
_cell.angle_alpha   90.00
_cell.angle_beta   90.00
_cell.angle_gamma   90.00
#
_symmetry.space_group_name_H-M   'P 1'
#
loop_
_entity.id
_entity.type
_entity.pdbx_description
1 polymer ?
#
loop_
_entity_poly.entity_id
_entity_poly.type
_entity_poly.pdbx_seq_one_letter_code
_entity_poly.pdbx_strand_id
1 'polypeptide(L)'
;MSQNKQMVSLIETKLQAALFRECLALVEDGIASPEDIDTVVKNTIGRRLAVGGPFEIWEQIGWDLVQTIAGELFKEISNSEEPMDVLRSRVDSGQLGVETGSGFYGWSKEDI
;
A
#
# COMPACT_ATOMS: atom_id res chain seq x y z
N MET A 1 27.57 5.51 10.13
CA MET A 1 26.91 4.62 9.12
C MET A 1 25.74 3.80 9.71
N SER A 2 25.74 3.41 11.00
CA SER A 2 24.65 2.63 11.63
C SER A 2 23.30 3.38 11.78
N GLN A 3 23.29 4.61 12.31
CA GLN A 3 22.05 5.38 12.53
C GLN A 3 21.31 5.76 11.24
N ASN A 4 22.04 6.10 10.17
CA ASN A 4 21.42 6.50 8.91
C ASN A 4 20.69 5.31 8.24
N LYS A 5 21.25 4.10 8.35
CA LYS A 5 20.61 2.88 7.84
C LYS A 5 19.33 2.54 8.62
N GLN A 6 19.33 2.71 9.94
CA GLN A 6 18.13 2.53 10.77
C GLN A 6 17.04 3.55 10.44
N MET A 7 17.41 4.81 10.22
CA MET A 7 16.46 5.87 9.85
C MET A 7 15.84 5.63 8.46
N VAL A 8 16.65 5.25 7.46
CA VAL A 8 16.15 4.92 6.12
C VAL A 8 15.18 3.73 6.16
N SER A 9 15.52 2.68 6.90
CA SER A 9 14.64 1.51 7.07
C SER A 9 13.29 1.87 7.73
N LEU A 10 13.28 2.82 8.67
CA LEU A 10 12.04 3.29 9.29
C LEU A 10 11.17 4.10 8.32
N ILE A 11 11.77 4.92 7.46
CA ILE A 11 11.05 5.69 6.43
C ILE A 11 10.39 4.73 5.43
N GLU A 12 11.16 3.78 4.90
CA GLU A 12 10.65 2.78 3.96
C GLU A 12 9.46 2.02 4.54
N THR A 13 9.61 1.49 5.76
CA THR A 13 8.57 0.70 6.43
C THR A 13 7.30 1.53 6.64
N LYS A 14 7.43 2.81 7.02
CA LYS A 14 6.28 3.70 7.21
C LYS A 14 5.54 3.99 5.89
N LEU A 15 6.26 4.24 4.81
CA LEU A 15 5.66 4.51 3.50
C LEU A 15 4.95 3.27 2.94
N GLN A 16 5.57 2.09 3.05
CA GLN A 16 4.96 0.82 2.66
C GLN A 16 3.70 0.53 3.49
N ALA A 17 3.76 0.71 4.82
CA ALA A 17 2.62 0.50 5.70
C ALA A 17 1.46 1.46 5.40
N ALA A 18 1.74 2.73 5.10
CA ALA A 18 0.70 3.70 4.74
C ALA A 18 0.00 3.33 3.43
N LEU A 19 0.75 2.93 2.40
CA LEU A 19 0.17 2.44 1.15
C LEU A 19 -0.67 1.17 1.39
N PHE A 20 -0.11 0.21 2.13
CA PHE A 20 -0.78 -1.06 2.36
C PHE A 20 -2.04 -0.93 3.23
N ARG A 21 -2.06 0.00 4.21
CA ARG A 21 -3.26 0.31 4.99
C ARG A 21 -4.42 0.72 4.09
N GLU A 22 -4.18 1.58 3.12
CA GLU A 22 -5.20 2.00 2.17
C GLU A 22 -5.67 0.84 1.29
N CYS A 23 -4.73 0.02 0.80
CA CYS A 23 -5.08 -1.17 0.03
C CYS A 23 -6.01 -2.11 0.82
N LEU A 24 -5.73 -2.34 2.11
CA LEU A 24 -6.59 -3.16 2.97
C LEU A 24 -7.97 -2.53 3.17
N ALA A 25 -8.04 -1.21 3.38
CA ALA A 25 -9.31 -0.50 3.53
C ALA A 25 -10.19 -0.65 2.28
N LEU A 26 -9.63 -0.45 1.10
CA LEU A 26 -10.35 -0.60 -0.17
C LEU A 26 -10.89 -2.02 -0.39
N VAL A 27 -10.15 -3.06 0.05
CA VAL A 27 -10.62 -4.45 0.00
C VAL A 27 -11.71 -4.71 1.05
N GLU A 28 -11.54 -4.18 2.26
CA GLU A 28 -12.50 -4.32 3.36
C GLU A 28 -13.85 -3.69 3.03
N ASP A 29 -13.84 -2.51 2.41
CA ASP A 29 -15.03 -1.79 1.96
C ASP A 29 -15.63 -2.37 0.66
N GLY A 30 -15.01 -3.40 0.08
CA GLY A 30 -15.46 -4.04 -1.16
C GLY A 30 -15.37 -3.14 -2.39
N ILE A 31 -14.54 -2.09 -2.35
CA ILE A 31 -14.36 -1.12 -3.43
C ILE A 31 -13.55 -1.72 -4.59
N ALA A 32 -12.54 -2.54 -4.27
CA ALA A 32 -11.69 -3.18 -5.26
C ALA A 32 -11.19 -4.56 -4.79
N SER A 33 -10.92 -5.46 -5.73
CA SER A 33 -10.22 -6.72 -5.44
C SER A 33 -8.72 -6.46 -5.22
N PRO A 34 -8.01 -7.35 -4.49
CA PRO A 34 -6.55 -7.30 -4.41
C PRO A 34 -5.86 -7.24 -5.79
N GLU A 35 -6.37 -7.98 -6.76
CA GLU A 35 -5.87 -8.02 -8.13
C GLU A 35 -6.03 -6.68 -8.86
N ASP A 36 -7.17 -6.01 -8.69
CA ASP A 36 -7.42 -4.67 -9.26
C ASP A 36 -6.46 -3.65 -8.67
N ILE A 37 -6.27 -3.68 -7.35
CA ILE A 37 -5.35 -2.78 -6.64
C ILE A 37 -3.92 -2.99 -7.12
N ASP A 38 -3.46 -4.24 -7.16
CA ASP A 38 -2.14 -4.60 -7.68
C ASP A 38 -1.95 -4.12 -9.13
N THR A 39 -2.98 -4.27 -9.97
CA THR A 39 -2.95 -3.82 -11.37
C THR A 39 -2.81 -2.31 -11.46
N VAL A 40 -3.57 -1.54 -10.67
CA VAL A 40 -3.48 -0.07 -10.62
C VAL A 40 -2.12 0.37 -10.09
N VAL A 41 -1.64 -0.21 -9.00
CA VAL A 41 -0.34 0.14 -8.41
C VAL A 41 0.79 -0.16 -9.38
N LYS A 42 0.86 -1.37 -9.95
CA LYS A 42 1.92 -1.78 -10.90
C LYS A 42 1.93 -0.92 -12.17
N ASN A 43 0.77 -0.50 -12.67
CA ASN A 43 0.70 0.25 -13.93
C ASN A 43 0.73 1.78 -13.76
N THR A 44 0.55 2.30 -12.53
CA THR A 44 0.50 3.74 -12.29
C THR A 44 1.50 4.19 -11.24
N ILE A 45 1.19 4.01 -9.95
CA ILE A 45 1.98 4.48 -8.81
C ILE A 45 3.41 3.91 -8.87
N GLY A 46 3.55 2.60 -9.05
CA GLY A 46 4.84 1.92 -9.14
C GLY A 46 5.70 2.45 -10.30
N ARG A 47 5.10 2.67 -11.48
CA ARG A 47 5.82 3.24 -12.63
C ARG A 47 6.28 4.68 -12.38
N ARG A 48 5.43 5.51 -11.77
CA ARG A 48 5.80 6.89 -11.43
C ARG A 48 6.97 6.91 -10.44
N LEU A 49 6.86 6.12 -9.36
CA LEU A 49 7.88 6.05 -8.32
C LEU A 49 9.21 5.44 -8.78
N ALA A 50 9.19 4.63 -9.85
CA ALA A 50 10.42 4.16 -10.49
C ALA A 50 11.17 5.26 -11.27
N VAL A 51 10.47 6.32 -11.68
CA VAL A 51 11.04 7.45 -12.44
C VAL A 51 11.50 8.58 -11.52
N GLY A 52 10.80 8.84 -10.42
CA GLY A 52 11.18 9.88 -9.45
C GLY A 52 10.55 9.66 -8.07
N GLY A 53 11.16 10.22 -7.03
CA GLY A 53 10.62 10.15 -5.67
C GLY A 53 9.27 10.87 -5.54
N PRO A 54 8.50 10.63 -4.46
CA PRO A 54 7.18 11.24 -4.29
C PRO A 54 7.26 12.77 -4.35
N PHE A 55 8.22 13.40 -3.67
CA PHE A 55 8.38 14.86 -3.73
C PHE A 55 8.74 15.36 -5.13
N GLU A 56 9.62 14.68 -5.86
CA GLU A 56 10.01 15.05 -7.23
C GLU A 56 8.81 14.99 -8.19
N ILE A 57 7.94 13.99 -8.03
CA ILE A 57 6.71 13.86 -8.83
C ILE A 57 5.69 14.96 -8.47
N TRP A 58 5.46 15.21 -7.18
CA TRP A 58 4.45 16.18 -6.74
C TRP A 58 4.87 17.64 -6.97
N GLU A 59 6.18 17.93 -6.92
CA GLU A 59 6.73 19.25 -7.29
C GLU A 59 6.36 19.61 -8.74
N GLN A 60 6.30 18.62 -9.65
CA GLN A 60 5.92 18.84 -11.05
C GLN A 60 4.43 19.18 -11.24
N ILE A 61 3.59 18.90 -10.26
CA ILE A 61 2.15 19.16 -10.31
C ILE A 61 1.85 20.61 -9.86
N GLY A 62 2.57 21.11 -8.85
CA GLY A 62 2.34 22.43 -8.25
C GLY A 62 1.65 22.34 -6.89
N TRP A 63 2.23 22.97 -5.87
CA TRP A 63 1.82 22.79 -4.48
C TRP A 63 0.42 23.34 -4.14
N ASP A 64 -0.10 24.30 -4.91
CA ASP A 64 -1.46 24.81 -4.80
C ASP A 64 -2.52 23.77 -5.18
N LEU A 65 -2.30 23.07 -6.30
CA LEU A 65 -3.16 21.96 -6.71
C LEU A 65 -3.02 20.77 -5.76
N VAL A 66 -1.79 20.45 -5.32
CA VAL A 66 -1.55 19.38 -4.35
C VAL A 66 -2.25 19.66 -3.02
N GLN A 67 -2.23 20.92 -2.54
CA GLN A 67 -2.97 21.30 -1.34
C GLN A 67 -4.48 21.05 -1.49
N THR A 68 -5.05 21.36 -2.65
CA THR A 68 -6.46 21.12 -2.95
C THR A 68 -6.77 19.62 -2.93
N ILE A 69 -6.00 18.81 -3.66
CA ILE A 69 -6.14 17.36 -3.72
C ILE A 69 -6.03 16.74 -2.31
N ALA A 70 -5.04 17.15 -1.53
CA ALA A 70 -4.84 16.64 -0.17
C ALA A 70 -6.01 16.98 0.75
N GLY A 71 -6.57 18.19 0.64
CA GLY A 71 -7.73 18.62 1.44
C GLY A 71 -9.02 17.85 1.15
N GLU A 72 -9.11 17.23 -0.03
CA GLU A 72 -10.23 16.37 -0.44
C GLU A 72 -9.93 14.91 -0.09
N LEU A 73 -8.88 14.33 -0.68
CA LEU A 73 -8.60 12.90 -0.60
C LEU A 73 -8.18 12.42 0.79
N PHE A 74 -7.52 13.25 1.60
CA PHE A 74 -7.08 12.78 2.93
C PHE A 74 -8.25 12.47 3.89
N LYS A 75 -9.46 12.93 3.56
CA LYS A 75 -10.69 12.60 4.28
C LYS A 75 -11.27 11.25 3.87
N GLU A 76 -10.88 10.75 2.71
CA GLU A 76 -11.39 9.52 2.11
C GLU A 76 -10.44 8.34 2.30
N ILE A 77 -9.13 8.61 2.47
CA ILE A 77 -8.15 7.56 2.78
C ILE A 77 -8.25 7.12 4.25
N SER A 78 -7.97 5.86 4.48
CA SER A 78 -7.94 5.25 5.80
C SER A 78 -6.88 5.88 6.71
N ASN A 79 -7.32 6.25 7.91
CA ASN A 79 -6.50 6.67 9.03
C ASN A 79 -6.50 5.64 10.17
N SER A 80 -6.87 4.38 9.90
CA SER A 80 -6.92 3.34 10.93
C SER A 80 -5.58 3.18 11.65
N GLU A 81 -5.66 3.10 12.97
CA GLU A 81 -4.53 2.81 13.86
C GLU A 81 -4.39 1.30 14.12
N GLU A 82 -5.34 0.49 13.64
CA GLU A 82 -5.44 -0.94 13.87
C GLU A 82 -5.49 -1.73 12.55
N PRO A 83 -5.05 -3.00 12.52
CA PRO A 83 -5.21 -3.86 11.35
C PRO A 83 -6.69 -4.06 10.99
N MET A 84 -6.98 -4.04 9.69
CA MET A 84 -8.32 -4.29 9.15
C MET A 84 -8.77 -5.74 9.39
N ASP A 85 -10.07 -5.95 9.57
CA ASP A 85 -10.65 -7.26 9.83
C ASP A 85 -10.48 -8.20 8.63
N VAL A 86 -10.42 -7.65 7.41
CA VAL A 86 -10.08 -8.38 6.18
C VAL A 86 -8.70 -9.06 6.25
N LEU A 87 -7.75 -8.49 7.00
CA LEU A 87 -6.44 -9.12 7.27
C LEU A 87 -6.53 -10.08 8.46
N ARG A 88 -7.19 -9.66 9.55
CA ARG A 88 -7.33 -10.48 10.77
C ARG A 88 -8.01 -11.82 10.48
N SER A 89 -9.13 -11.78 9.76
CA SER A 89 -9.89 -12.98 9.36
C SER A 89 -9.09 -13.97 8.51
N ARG A 90 -8.19 -13.47 7.64
CA ARG A 90 -7.26 -14.31 6.86
C ARG A 90 -6.24 -15.00 7.76
N VAL A 91 -5.65 -14.25 8.70
CA VAL A 91 -4.72 -14.82 9.68
C VAL A 91 -5.42 -15.88 10.55
N ASP A 92 -6.61 -15.57 11.06
CA ASP A 92 -7.39 -16.47 11.92
C ASP A 92 -7.82 -17.75 11.19
N SER A 93 -7.97 -17.70 9.87
CA SER A 93 -8.29 -18.86 9.02
C SER A 93 -7.06 -19.61 8.48
N GLY A 94 -5.84 -19.21 8.88
CA GLY A 94 -4.60 -19.86 8.45
C GLY A 94 -4.18 -19.54 7.02
N GLN A 95 -4.74 -18.50 6.40
CA GLN A 95 -4.40 -18.02 5.06
C GLN A 95 -3.21 -17.04 5.15
N LEU A 96 -2.02 -17.55 5.44
CA LEU A 96 -0.81 -16.78 5.77
C LEU A 96 0.03 -16.37 4.54
N GLY A 97 -0.49 -16.62 3.34
CA GLY A 97 0.16 -16.31 2.06
C GLY A 97 0.94 -17.50 1.49
N VAL A 98 2.12 -17.20 0.94
CA VAL A 98 2.91 -18.14 0.14
C VAL A 98 3.26 -19.41 0.92
N GLU A 99 3.63 -19.29 2.19
CA GLU A 99 4.06 -20.43 3.02
C GLU A 99 2.93 -21.46 3.23
N THR A 100 1.68 -21.00 3.30
CA THR A 100 0.49 -21.84 3.48
C THR A 100 -0.24 -22.13 2.16
N GLY A 101 0.33 -21.73 1.02
CA GLY A 101 -0.30 -21.89 -0.30
C GLY A 101 -1.55 -21.04 -0.52
N SER A 102 -1.89 -20.14 0.42
CA SER A 102 -3.13 -19.34 0.37
C SER A 102 -3.07 -18.11 1.28
N GLY A 103 -3.59 -16.98 0.78
CA GLY A 103 -3.68 -15.68 1.47
C GLY A 103 -4.75 -14.81 0.82
N PHE A 104 -4.40 -13.60 0.39
CA PHE A 104 -5.25 -12.85 -0.56
C PHE A 104 -5.35 -13.54 -1.93
N TYR A 105 -4.37 -14.38 -2.25
CA TYR A 105 -4.28 -15.17 -3.47
C TYR A 105 -4.06 -16.66 -3.14
N GLY A 106 -4.36 -17.55 -4.08
CA GLY A 106 -3.87 -18.92 -4.05
C GLY A 106 -2.43 -18.98 -4.56
N TRP A 107 -1.59 -19.80 -3.94
CA TRP A 107 -0.18 -19.95 -4.30
C TRP A 107 0.13 -21.41 -4.59
N SER A 108 0.66 -21.70 -5.77
CA SER A 108 1.24 -23.00 -6.13
C SER A 108 2.77 -22.96 -6.04
N LYS A 109 3.42 -24.13 -6.15
CA LYS A 109 4.89 -24.21 -6.21
C LYS A 109 5.47 -23.58 -7.47
N GLU A 110 4.66 -23.42 -8.51
CA GLU A 110 5.05 -22.80 -9.78
C GLU A 110 4.96 -21.26 -9.74
N ASP A 111 4.27 -20.69 -8.75
CA ASP A 111 4.12 -19.23 -8.57
C ASP A 111 5.29 -18.57 -7.81
N ILE A 112 6.22 -19.37 -7.26
CA ILE A 112 7.38 -18.96 -6.42
C ILE A 112 8.68 -19.16 -7.21
#